data_AF-A0AA96WQD6-F1
#
_entry.id   AF-A0AA96WQD6-F1
#
_cell.length_a   1.000
_cell.length_b   1.000
_cell.length_c   1.000
_cell.angle_alpha   90.00
_cell.angle_beta   90.00
_cell.angle_gamma   90.00
#
_symmetry.space_group_name_H-M   'P 1'
#
loop_
_entity.id
_entity.type
_entity.pdbx_description
1 polymer ?
#
loop_
_entity_poly.entity_id
_entity_poly.type
_entity_poly.pdbx_seq_one_letter_code
_entity_poly.pdbx_strand_id
1 'polypeptide(L)'
;MDQLSTEIEALYQEISRLKQENADLEILLENTTEHSTQIETELHEKNEEMQEYLRHVHDVTNASAAVENGTFQIGMLDKVAQRGDELGQLARVFQSMTMQIKQREEKLKQQVEELKIEIDQSRLAQQVSQITQTEYFQELKQKVKQLRSSKQS
;
A
#
# COMPACT_ATOMS: atom_id res chain seq x y z
N MET A 1 34.57 69.04 -46.97
CA MET A 1 35.67 68.34 -46.26
C MET A 1 35.33 68.17 -44.80
N ASP A 2 34.94 69.24 -44.10
CA ASP A 2 34.63 69.20 -42.65
C ASP A 2 33.46 68.27 -42.29
N GLN A 3 32.30 68.40 -42.96
CA GLN A 3 31.14 67.53 -42.73
C GLN A 3 31.42 66.04 -42.97
N LEU A 4 32.18 65.72 -44.01
CA LEU A 4 32.57 64.33 -44.34
C LEU A 4 33.48 63.73 -43.26
N SER A 5 34.39 64.54 -42.68
CA SER A 5 35.25 64.09 -41.59
C SER A 5 34.44 63.83 -40.32
N THR A 6 33.50 64.72 -39.99
CA THR A 6 32.61 64.56 -38.84
C THR A 6 31.71 63.33 -38.98
N GLU A 7 31.19 63.08 -40.18
CA GLU A 7 30.30 61.94 -40.43
C GLU A 7 31.05 60.60 -40.41
N ILE A 8 32.28 60.57 -40.93
CA ILE A 8 33.18 59.43 -40.79
C ILE A 8 33.48 59.14 -39.32
N GLU A 9 33.73 60.17 -38.50
CA GLU A 9 34.01 60.03 -37.08
C GLU A 9 32.79 59.51 -36.30
N ALA A 10 31.59 60.00 -36.61
CA ALA A 10 30.34 59.49 -36.05
C ALA A 10 30.09 58.01 -36.42
N LEU A 11 30.34 57.63 -37.68
CA LEU A 11 30.24 56.25 -38.13
C LEU A 11 31.25 55.34 -37.41
N TYR A 12 32.47 55.79 -37.15
CA TYR A 12 33.45 55.02 -36.37
C TYR A 12 33.01 54.82 -34.91
N GLN A 13 32.43 55.83 -34.29
CA GLN A 13 31.88 55.72 -32.93
C GLN A 13 30.71 54.73 -32.89
N GLU A 14 29.81 54.79 -33.87
CA GLU A 14 28.67 53.88 -33.99
C GLU A 14 29.11 52.43 -34.20
N ILE A 15 30.06 52.19 -35.11
CA ILE A 15 30.63 50.86 -35.34
C ILE A 15 31.28 50.32 -34.07
N SER A 16 31.98 51.17 -33.31
CA SER A 16 32.62 50.76 -32.05
C SER A 16 31.58 50.39 -31.00
N ARG A 17 30.48 51.16 -30.89
CA ARG A 17 29.37 50.84 -29.98
C ARG A 17 28.70 49.52 -30.35
N LEU A 18 28.36 49.33 -31.63
CA LEU A 18 27.71 48.10 -32.11
C LEU A 18 28.61 46.87 -31.92
N LYS A 19 29.93 47.01 -32.06
CA LYS A 19 30.87 45.91 -31.75
C LYS A 19 30.86 45.54 -30.28
N GLN A 20 30.80 46.52 -29.38
CA GLN A 20 30.70 46.26 -27.95
C GLN A 20 29.36 45.60 -27.60
N GLU A 21 28.25 46.12 -28.12
CA GLU A 21 26.91 45.55 -27.90
C GLU A 21 26.80 44.11 -28.43
N ASN A 22 27.39 43.81 -29.59
CA ASN A 22 27.45 42.44 -30.10
C ASN A 22 28.26 41.50 -29.19
N ALA A 23 29.39 41.96 -28.65
CA ALA A 23 30.19 41.16 -27.72
C ALA A 23 29.43 40.88 -26.41
N ASP A 24 28.73 41.89 -25.88
CA ASP A 24 27.90 41.74 -24.69
C ASP A 24 26.73 40.76 -24.93
N LEU A 25 26.11 40.81 -26.12
CA LEU A 25 25.05 39.88 -26.51
C LEU A 25 25.55 38.45 -26.69
N GLU A 26 26.75 38.25 -27.22
CA GLU A 26 27.35 36.92 -27.37
C GLU A 26 27.57 36.26 -26.00
N ILE A 27 28.09 37.02 -25.03
CA ILE A 27 28.25 36.56 -23.64
C ILE A 27 26.89 36.24 -22.99
N LEU A 28 25.88 37.10 -23.20
CA LEU A 28 24.55 36.86 -22.64
C LEU A 28 23.89 35.60 -23.23
N LEU A 29 24.04 35.41 -24.54
CA LEU A 29 23.53 34.23 -25.24
C LEU A 29 24.21 32.96 -24.72
N GLU A 30 25.54 32.96 -24.60
CA GLU A 30 26.31 31.85 -24.03
C GLU A 30 25.78 31.47 -22.64
N ASN A 31 25.72 32.43 -21.71
CA ASN A 31 25.19 32.21 -20.36
C ASN A 31 23.74 31.68 -20.36
N THR A 32 22.89 32.20 -21.27
CA THR A 32 21.48 31.77 -21.35
C THR A 32 21.37 30.34 -21.88
N THR A 33 22.19 29.97 -22.87
CA THR A 33 22.20 28.60 -23.43
C THR A 33 22.74 27.57 -22.45
N GLU A 34 23.78 27.93 -21.68
CA GLU A 34 24.30 27.10 -20.60
C GLU A 34 23.22 26.88 -19.53
N HIS A 35 22.57 27.96 -19.09
CA HIS A 35 21.52 27.87 -18.08
C HIS A 35 20.30 27.08 -18.56
N SER A 36 19.88 27.25 -19.82
CA SER A 36 18.78 26.46 -20.41
C SER A 36 19.10 24.97 -20.40
N THR A 37 20.33 24.60 -20.76
CA THR A 37 20.78 23.20 -20.77
C THR A 37 20.81 22.62 -19.35
N GLN A 38 21.26 23.41 -18.36
CA GLN A 38 21.25 23.01 -16.97
C GLN A 38 19.82 22.76 -16.46
N ILE A 39 18.89 23.69 -16.72
CA ILE A 39 17.49 23.55 -16.34
C ILE A 39 16.87 22.31 -17.00
N GLU A 40 17.12 22.08 -18.28
CA GLU A 40 16.61 20.90 -18.99
C GLU A 40 17.10 19.61 -18.34
N THR A 41 18.37 19.57 -17.93
CA THR A 41 18.96 18.41 -17.25
C THR A 41 18.31 18.19 -15.87
N GLU A 42 18.24 19.23 -15.03
CA GLU A 42 17.61 19.16 -13.70
C GLU A 42 16.14 18.76 -13.79
N LEU A 43 15.40 19.29 -14.76
CA LEU A 43 14.00 18.94 -14.99
C LEU A 43 13.84 17.48 -15.43
N HIS A 44 14.76 16.98 -16.25
CA HIS A 44 14.75 15.57 -16.66
C HIS A 44 14.98 14.65 -15.47
N GLU A 45 16.02 14.91 -14.66
CA GLU A 45 16.32 14.14 -13.45
C GLU A 45 15.13 14.14 -12.47
N LYS A 46 14.52 15.31 -12.23
CA LYS A 46 13.35 15.42 -11.36
C LYS A 46 12.13 14.68 -11.89
N ASN A 47 11.92 14.68 -13.21
CA ASN A 47 10.85 13.90 -13.81
C ASN A 47 11.06 12.39 -13.64
N GLU A 48 12.30 11.89 -13.77
CA GLU A 48 12.62 10.49 -13.52
C GLU A 48 12.37 10.11 -12.05
N GLU A 49 12.83 10.94 -11.11
CA GLU A 49 12.56 10.76 -9.67
C GLU A 49 11.04 10.71 -9.38
N MET A 50 10.26 11.61 -10.00
CA MET A 50 8.81 11.67 -9.83
C MET A 50 8.11 10.43 -10.41
N GLN A 51 8.56 9.92 -11.56
CA GLN A 51 8.00 8.70 -12.14
C GLN A 51 8.23 7.48 -11.24
N GLU A 52 9.42 7.36 -10.67
CA GLU A 52 9.74 6.33 -9.68
C GLU A 52 8.89 6.46 -8.41
N TYR A 53 8.66 7.68 -7.93
CA TYR A 53 7.76 7.92 -6.80
C TYR A 53 6.32 7.47 -7.10
N LEU A 54 5.78 7.86 -8.25
CA LEU A 54 4.43 7.46 -8.68
C LEU A 54 4.28 5.95 -8.81
N ARG A 55 5.32 5.25 -9.29
CA ARG A 55 5.33 3.78 -9.34
C ARG A 55 5.18 3.17 -7.95
N HIS A 56 5.93 3.66 -6.96
CA HIS A 56 5.82 3.15 -5.59
C HIS A 56 4.47 3.46 -4.95
N VAL A 57 3.86 4.61 -5.24
CA VAL A 57 2.49 4.91 -4.80
C VAL A 57 1.52 3.88 -5.37
N HIS A 58 1.64 3.56 -6.67
CA HIS A 58 0.81 2.55 -7.31
C HIS A 58 0.99 1.16 -6.69
N ASP A 59 2.21 0.77 -6.31
CA ASP A 59 2.48 -0.48 -5.59
C ASP A 59 1.75 -0.54 -4.23
N VAL A 60 1.74 0.56 -3.48
CA VAL A 60 0.99 0.68 -2.21
C VAL A 60 -0.52 0.63 -2.44
N THR A 61 -1.02 1.27 -3.49
CA THR A 61 -2.45 1.19 -3.87
C THR A 61 -2.85 -0.25 -4.23
N ASN A 62 -2.03 -0.96 -5.02
CA ASN A 62 -2.28 -2.36 -5.36
C ASN A 62 -2.24 -3.27 -4.13
N ALA A 63 -1.30 -3.03 -3.21
CA ALA A 63 -1.26 -3.73 -1.94
C ALA A 63 -2.56 -3.53 -1.15
N SER A 64 -3.10 -2.32 -1.11
CA SER A 64 -4.37 -2.02 -0.45
C SER A 64 -5.53 -2.80 -1.07
N ALA A 65 -5.64 -2.80 -2.40
CA ALA A 65 -6.63 -3.61 -3.12
C ALA A 65 -6.46 -5.12 -2.88
N ALA A 66 -5.22 -5.61 -2.75
CA ALA A 66 -4.95 -7.00 -2.43
C ALA A 66 -5.36 -7.36 -0.98
N VAL A 67 -5.29 -6.40 -0.05
CA VAL A 67 -5.78 -6.61 1.33
C VAL A 67 -7.29 -6.76 1.33
N GLU A 68 -8.01 -5.86 0.63
CA GLU A 68 -9.47 -5.91 0.53
C GLU A 68 -9.97 -7.23 -0.08
N ASN A 69 -9.24 -7.75 -1.08
CA ASN A 69 -9.57 -9.03 -1.73
C ASN A 69 -9.01 -10.26 -0.99
N GLY A 70 -8.33 -10.09 0.15
CA GLY A 70 -7.74 -11.18 0.93
C GLY A 70 -6.53 -11.87 0.27
N THR A 71 -6.01 -11.34 -0.84
CA THR A 71 -4.87 -11.90 -1.59
C THR A 71 -3.53 -11.28 -1.24
N PHE A 72 -3.50 -10.32 -0.30
CA PHE A 72 -2.28 -9.63 0.10
C PHE A 72 -1.18 -10.57 0.59
N GLN A 73 0.03 -10.33 0.11
CA GLN A 73 1.26 -10.98 0.53
C GLN A 73 2.22 -9.93 1.08
N ILE A 74 2.86 -10.21 2.21
CA ILE A 74 3.76 -9.27 2.88
C ILE A 74 4.85 -8.79 1.92
N GLY A 75 5.40 -9.70 1.10
CA GLY A 75 6.46 -9.39 0.14
C GLY A 75 6.07 -8.41 -0.99
N MET A 76 4.78 -8.12 -1.16
CA MET A 76 4.30 -7.22 -2.22
C MET A 76 4.81 -5.79 -2.06
N LEU A 77 5.14 -5.37 -0.83
CA LEU A 77 5.67 -4.04 -0.54
C LEU A 77 7.15 -4.01 -0.19
N ASP A 78 7.89 -5.10 -0.32
CA ASP A 78 9.30 -5.15 0.10
C ASP A 78 10.16 -4.10 -0.60
N LYS A 79 9.91 -3.85 -1.89
CA LYS A 79 10.62 -2.82 -2.66
C LYS A 79 10.37 -1.42 -2.11
N VAL A 80 9.11 -1.09 -1.81
CA VAL A 80 8.74 0.22 -1.24
C VAL A 80 9.25 0.33 0.20
N ALA A 81 9.16 -0.75 0.98
CA ALA A 81 9.57 -0.80 2.38
C ALA A 81 11.09 -0.65 2.59
N GLN A 82 11.91 -0.90 1.57
CA GLN A 82 13.35 -0.63 1.60
C GLN A 82 13.69 0.86 1.49
N ARG A 83 12.75 1.70 1.08
CA ARG A 83 12.97 3.15 1.00
C ARG A 83 13.17 3.74 2.40
N GLY A 84 14.07 4.73 2.47
CA GLY A 84 14.37 5.49 3.69
C GLY A 84 13.41 6.64 3.98
N ASP A 85 12.43 6.88 3.12
CA ASP A 85 11.51 8.00 3.17
C ASP A 85 10.14 7.63 3.77
N GLU A 86 9.21 8.59 3.74
CA GLU A 86 7.85 8.45 4.27
C GLU A 86 7.06 7.34 3.58
N LEU A 87 7.27 7.13 2.27
CA LEU A 87 6.66 6.01 1.55
C LEU A 87 7.15 4.67 2.07
N GLY A 88 8.46 4.55 2.31
CA GLY A 88 9.01 3.33 2.92
C GLY A 88 8.50 3.09 4.34
N GLN A 89 8.38 4.15 5.14
CA GLN A 89 7.76 4.06 6.45
C GLN A 89 6.30 3.59 6.37
N LEU A 90 5.51 4.18 5.47
CA LEU A 90 4.13 3.81 5.25
C LEU A 90 4.00 2.34 4.83
N ALA A 91 4.84 1.87 3.91
CA ALA A 91 4.87 0.47 3.49
C ALA A 91 5.14 -0.49 4.65
N ARG A 92 6.13 -0.20 5.52
CA ARG A 92 6.44 -1.01 6.71
C ARG A 92 5.29 -1.05 7.71
N VAL A 93 4.68 0.11 7.98
CA VAL A 93 3.51 0.20 8.87
C VAL A 93 2.33 -0.58 8.29
N PHE A 94 2.08 -0.45 6.99
CA PHE A 94 1.01 -1.16 6.29
C PHE A 94 1.22 -2.68 6.37
N GLN A 95 2.42 -3.19 6.07
CA GLN A 95 2.78 -4.60 6.22
C GLN A 95 2.51 -5.13 7.64
N SER A 96 2.92 -4.36 8.67
CA SER A 96 2.69 -4.71 10.08
C SER A 96 1.20 -4.75 10.43
N MET A 97 0.43 -3.75 9.97
CA MET A 97 -1.00 -3.68 10.20
C MET A 97 -1.73 -4.87 9.56
N THR A 98 -1.41 -5.21 8.31
CA THR A 98 -2.04 -6.35 7.64
C THR A 98 -1.70 -7.67 8.30
N MET A 99 -0.46 -7.86 8.77
CA MET A 99 -0.09 -9.06 9.54
C MET A 99 -0.93 -9.19 10.82
N GLN A 100 -1.12 -8.09 11.55
CA GLN A 100 -1.96 -8.08 12.75
C GLN A 100 -3.42 -8.37 12.44
N ILE A 101 -3.96 -7.82 11.34
CA ILE A 101 -5.34 -8.11 10.90
C ILE A 101 -5.50 -9.61 10.61
N LYS A 102 -4.59 -10.21 9.84
CA LYS A 102 -4.64 -11.66 9.55
C LYS A 102 -4.61 -12.50 10.82
N GLN A 103 -3.74 -12.20 11.77
CA GLN A 103 -3.69 -12.91 13.05
C GLN A 103 -4.98 -12.78 13.84
N ARG A 104 -5.59 -11.59 13.85
CA ARG A 104 -6.88 -11.37 14.53
C ARG A 104 -8.01 -12.13 13.84
N GLU A 105 -8.05 -12.13 12.51
CA GLU A 105 -9.04 -12.90 11.75
C GLU A 105 -8.91 -14.41 11.98
N GLU A 106 -7.68 -14.95 11.99
CA GLU A 106 -7.44 -16.37 12.29
C GLU A 106 -7.92 -16.74 13.69
N LYS A 107 -7.60 -15.91 14.69
CA LYS A 107 -8.06 -16.10 16.06
C LYS A 107 -9.59 -16.05 16.18
N LEU A 108 -10.23 -15.10 15.51
CA LEU A 108 -11.69 -14.99 15.49
C LEU A 108 -12.34 -16.21 14.82
N LYS A 109 -11.77 -16.70 13.71
CA LYS A 109 -12.25 -17.93 13.06
C LYS A 109 -12.19 -19.13 13.98
N GLN A 110 -11.10 -19.29 14.75
CA GLN A 110 -10.97 -20.36 15.73
C GLN A 110 -12.04 -20.27 16.83
N GLN A 111 -12.24 -19.08 17.40
CA GLN A 111 -13.26 -18.86 18.43
C GLN A 111 -14.68 -19.14 17.93
N VAL A 112 -14.99 -18.75 16.69
CA VAL A 112 -16.30 -19.04 16.08
C VAL A 112 -16.52 -20.54 15.92
N GLU A 113 -15.49 -21.29 15.51
CA GLU A 113 -15.59 -22.75 15.35
C GLU A 113 -15.76 -23.44 16.71
N GLU A 114 -15.01 -23.02 17.73
CA GLU A 114 -15.16 -23.52 19.11
C GLU A 114 -16.57 -23.28 19.66
N LEU A 115 -17.10 -22.06 19.51
CA LEU A 115 -18.46 -21.72 19.93
C LEU A 115 -19.51 -22.54 19.19
N LYS A 116 -19.31 -22.81 17.90
CA LYS A 116 -20.23 -23.63 17.11
C LYS A 116 -20.28 -25.07 17.63
N ILE A 117 -19.12 -25.65 17.96
CA ILE A 117 -19.02 -26.99 18.57
C ILE A 117 -19.73 -27.02 19.93
N GLU A 118 -19.51 -26.00 20.77
CA GLU A 118 -20.16 -25.91 22.08
C GLU A 118 -21.70 -25.84 21.96
N ILE A 119 -22.20 -25.02 21.04
CA ILE A 119 -23.65 -24.90 20.76
C ILE A 119 -24.22 -26.24 20.32
N ASP A 120 -23.55 -26.96 19.41
CA ASP A 120 -24.01 -28.25 18.91
C ASP A 120 -24.03 -29.32 20.02
N GLN A 121 -23.00 -29.36 20.88
CA GLN A 121 -22.98 -30.25 22.05
C GLN A 121 -24.11 -29.94 23.04
N SER A 122 -24.36 -28.66 23.31
CA SER A 122 -25.44 -28.21 24.19
C SER A 122 -26.82 -28.62 23.66
N ARG A 123 -27.06 -28.45 22.36
CA ARG A 123 -28.29 -28.91 21.69
C ARG A 123 -28.44 -30.43 21.75
N LEU A 124 -27.37 -31.19 21.52
CA LEU A 124 -27.40 -32.64 21.62
C LEU A 124 -27.74 -33.10 23.05
N ALA A 125 -27.13 -32.48 24.07
CA ALA A 125 -27.42 -32.78 25.46
C ALA A 125 -28.90 -32.51 25.81
N GLN A 126 -29.45 -31.39 25.33
CA GLN A 126 -30.87 -31.08 25.50
C GLN A 126 -31.78 -32.11 24.82
N GLN A 127 -31.48 -32.52 23.59
CA GLN A 127 -32.25 -33.54 22.86
C GLN A 127 -32.19 -34.91 23.56
N VAL A 128 -31.02 -35.35 24.02
CA VAL A 128 -30.86 -36.59 24.78
C VAL A 128 -31.64 -36.50 26.10
N SER A 129 -31.60 -35.36 26.79
CA SER A 129 -32.41 -35.15 28.00
C SER A 129 -33.90 -35.28 27.70
N GLN A 130 -34.40 -34.69 26.61
CA GLN A 130 -35.80 -34.81 26.22
C GLN A 130 -36.19 -36.27 25.91
N ILE A 131 -35.37 -37.00 25.15
CA ILE A 131 -35.62 -38.41 24.81
C ILE A 131 -35.62 -39.29 26.07
N THR A 132 -34.63 -39.12 26.94
CA THR A 132 -34.52 -39.92 28.18
C THR A 132 -35.63 -39.61 29.18
N GLN A 133 -36.22 -38.42 29.12
CA GLN A 133 -37.37 -38.02 29.92
C GLN A 133 -38.71 -38.49 29.35
N THR A 134 -38.76 -39.04 28.13
CA THR A 134 -40.00 -39.64 27.59
C THR A 134 -40.44 -40.85 28.42
N GLU A 135 -41.76 -40.99 28.60
CA GLU A 135 -42.35 -42.13 29.33
C GLU A 135 -41.91 -43.47 28.74
N TYR A 136 -41.83 -43.58 27.41
CA TYR A 136 -41.37 -44.78 26.71
C TYR A 136 -39.97 -45.23 27.14
N PHE A 137 -39.01 -44.31 27.29
CA PHE A 137 -37.65 -44.66 27.70
C PHE A 137 -37.57 -45.05 29.19
N GLN A 138 -38.38 -44.42 30.04
CA GLN A 138 -38.49 -44.79 31.46
C GLN A 138 -39.12 -46.18 31.64
N GLU A 139 -40.17 -46.49 30.89
CA GLU A 139 -40.80 -47.82 30.87
C GLU A 139 -39.82 -48.90 30.39
N LEU A 140 -39.07 -48.63 29.32
CA LEU A 140 -38.05 -49.56 28.82
C LEU A 140 -36.98 -49.85 29.88
N LYS A 141 -36.52 -48.83 30.59
CA LYS A 141 -35.57 -48.96 31.71
C LYS A 141 -36.15 -49.79 32.86
N GLN A 142 -37.42 -49.59 33.22
CA GLN A 142 -38.10 -50.40 34.23
C GLN A 142 -38.22 -51.87 33.81
N LYS A 143 -38.60 -52.12 32.55
CA LYS A 143 -38.79 -53.46 32.01
C LYS A 143 -37.48 -54.27 31.96
N VAL A 144 -36.38 -53.63 31.58
CA VAL A 144 -35.03 -54.25 31.64
C VAL A 144 -34.60 -54.53 33.08
N LYS A 145 -34.94 -53.65 34.03
CA LYS A 145 -34.63 -53.83 35.45
C LYS A 145 -35.40 -55.03 36.04
N GLN A 146 -36.69 -55.16 35.71
CA GLN A 146 -37.53 -56.29 36.10
C GLN A 146 -37.02 -57.61 35.53
N LEU A 147 -36.60 -57.64 34.25
CA LEU A 147 -36.01 -58.81 33.60
C LEU A 147 -34.67 -59.23 34.22
N ARG A 148 -33.90 -58.29 34.77
CA ARG A 148 -32.65 -58.59 35.49
C ARG A 148 -32.90 -59.16 36.88
N SER A 149 -33.84 -58.58 37.64
CA SER A 149 -34.19 -59.10 38.97
C SER A 149 -34.83 -60.48 38.92
N SER A 150 -35.60 -60.78 37.87
CA SER A 150 -36.22 -62.11 37.68
C SER A 150 -35.28 -63.17 37.09
N LYS A 151 -34.03 -62.82 36.74
CA LYS A 151 -32.96 -63.77 36.37
C LYS A 151 -31.96 -64.04 37.51
N GLN A 152 -32.06 -63.33 38.63
CA GLN A 152 -31.17 -63.45 39.81
C GLN A 152 -31.87 -64.05 41.04
N SER A 153 -33.14 -64.43 40.92
CA SER A 153 -33.86 -65.34 41.84
C SER A 153 -34.05 -66.68 41.15
#